data_AF-A0A2A4ITQ7-F1
#
_entry.id   AF-A0A2A4ITQ7-F1
#
_cell.length_a   1.000
_cell.length_b   1.000
_cell.length_c   1.000
_cell.angle_alpha   90.00
_cell.angle_beta   90.00
_cell.angle_gamma   90.00
#
_symmetry.space_group_name_H-M   'P 1'
#
loop_
_entity.id
_entity.type
_entity.pdbx_description
1 polymer ?
#
loop_
_entity_poly.entity_id
_entity_poly.type
_entity_poly.pdbx_seq_one_letter_code
_entity_poly.pdbx_strand_id
1 'polypeptide(L)'
;MQLSKIITCLLPFIMGMKAQRSSGTLVDFTDPKVQGHLDALVRMAQSCVIKVRATPKDVRAYFTNSSPVSRSGQCFAACMLEQSDVINHGKVNRELLVHLASLVNGKNSRVVRKLNTVSRLCLDSIEGMSDRCQLASTYNDCLNENMIEFAFPLDIAEEAVRKMPFHLIQPKRILVPLHLRGIHTRFLLAK
;
A
#
# COMPACT_ATOMS: atom_id res chain seq x y z
N MET A 1 58.01 -50.04 -6.63
CA MET A 1 57.52 -50.78 -5.43
C MET A 1 58.00 -50.01 -4.20
N GLN A 2 57.19 -49.66 -3.20
CA GLN A 2 55.75 -49.83 -2.97
C GLN A 2 55.13 -48.56 -2.35
N LEU A 3 53.80 -48.55 -2.20
CA LEU A 3 53.03 -47.52 -1.51
C LEU A 3 53.40 -47.40 -0.02
N SER A 4 53.21 -46.21 0.54
CA SER A 4 52.52 -46.06 1.84
C SER A 4 51.67 -44.79 1.84
N LYS A 5 50.44 -44.94 2.33
CA LYS A 5 49.44 -43.88 2.51
C LYS A 5 49.46 -43.41 3.98
N ILE A 6 48.75 -42.30 4.27
CA ILE A 6 48.12 -41.83 5.53
C ILE A 6 48.23 -40.28 5.50
N ILE A 7 47.19 -39.51 5.13
CA ILE A 7 45.98 -39.15 5.93
C ILE A 7 46.45 -38.53 7.27
N THR A 8 46.53 -37.22 7.49
CA THR A 8 45.46 -36.23 7.78
C THR A 8 46.21 -34.89 8.10
N CYS A 9 45.66 -33.68 8.10
CA CYS A 9 44.28 -33.17 7.93
C CYS A 9 44.22 -32.06 6.86
N LEU A 10 43.01 -31.78 6.39
CA LEU A 10 42.61 -30.50 5.80
C LEU A 10 41.69 -29.79 6.79
N LEU A 11 42.13 -28.67 7.36
CA LEU A 11 41.24 -27.68 7.98
C LEU A 11 41.79 -26.27 7.67
N PRO A 12 41.33 -25.61 6.59
CA PRO A 12 41.57 -24.19 6.43
C PRO A 12 40.83 -23.44 7.55
N PHE A 13 41.49 -22.45 8.13
CA PHE A 13 40.85 -21.47 9.01
C PHE A 13 39.70 -20.80 8.25
N ILE A 14 38.45 -21.19 8.53
CA ILE A 14 37.28 -20.42 8.11
C ILE A 14 37.26 -19.19 9.03
N MET A 15 38.07 -18.18 8.68
CA MET A 15 37.93 -16.84 9.24
C MET A 15 36.52 -16.38 8.90
N GLY A 16 35.67 -16.32 9.91
CA GLY A 16 34.26 -16.02 9.74
C GLY A 16 34.09 -14.72 8.97
N MET A 17 33.52 -14.82 7.77
CA MET A 17 33.06 -13.66 7.03
C MET A 17 32.01 -12.96 7.89
N LYS A 18 32.43 -11.91 8.61
CA LYS A 18 31.51 -10.92 9.13
C LYS A 18 30.83 -10.30 7.92
N ALA A 19 29.67 -10.85 7.57
CA ALA A 19 28.79 -10.27 6.57
C ALA A 19 28.57 -8.81 6.97
N GLN A 20 29.15 -7.88 6.19
CA GLN A 20 28.93 -6.47 6.42
C GLN A 20 27.44 -6.23 6.24
N ARG A 21 26.76 -5.94 7.36
CA ARG A 21 25.34 -5.55 7.37
C ARG A 21 25.18 -4.40 6.39
N SER A 22 24.49 -4.65 5.29
CA SER A 22 24.21 -3.61 4.30
C SER A 22 23.46 -2.47 4.98
N SER A 23 24.08 -1.29 5.02
CA SER A 23 23.51 -0.10 5.65
C SER A 23 22.47 0.53 4.72
N GLY A 24 21.34 -0.16 4.56
CA GLY A 24 20.35 0.12 3.54
C GLY A 24 18.93 -0.22 3.96
N THR A 25 18.32 0.67 4.76
CA THR A 25 16.93 1.17 4.70
C THR A 25 15.75 0.23 4.30
N LEU A 26 15.85 -1.09 4.45
CA LEU A 26 14.71 -1.99 4.25
C LEU A 26 13.95 -2.18 5.56
N VAL A 27 12.62 -2.04 5.54
CA VAL A 27 11.77 -2.39 6.68
C VAL A 27 11.79 -3.90 6.85
N ASP A 28 12.11 -4.38 8.05
CA ASP A 28 11.99 -5.80 8.39
C ASP A 28 10.53 -6.12 8.68
N PHE A 29 9.84 -6.65 7.67
CA PHE A 29 8.44 -7.07 7.80
C PHE A 29 8.26 -8.31 8.70
N THR A 30 9.33 -8.98 9.16
CA THR A 30 9.24 -10.06 10.14
C THR A 30 9.24 -9.57 11.60
N ASP A 31 9.56 -8.28 11.84
CA ASP A 31 9.49 -7.67 13.17
C ASP A 31 8.03 -7.67 13.69
N PRO A 32 7.74 -8.24 14.88
CA PRO A 32 6.39 -8.29 15.45
C PRO A 32 5.70 -6.91 15.58
N LYS A 33 6.47 -5.84 15.79
CA LYS A 33 5.95 -4.48 15.84
C LYS A 33 5.50 -4.01 14.46
N VAL A 34 6.30 -4.29 13.42
CA VAL A 34 5.94 -3.98 12.03
C VAL A 34 4.71 -4.78 11.60
N GLN A 35 4.64 -6.07 11.96
CA GLN A 35 3.44 -6.89 11.73
C GLN A 35 2.19 -6.32 12.41
N GLY A 36 2.27 -5.87 13.67
CA GLY A 36 1.14 -5.23 14.36
C GLY A 36 0.63 -3.97 13.65
N HIS A 37 1.53 -3.15 13.10
CA HIS A 37 1.17 -1.98 12.30
C HIS A 37 0.60 -2.36 10.92
N LEU A 38 1.16 -3.38 10.25
CA LEU A 38 0.66 -3.90 8.97
C LEU A 38 -0.76 -4.47 9.11
N ASP A 39 -1.03 -5.22 10.17
CA ASP A 39 -2.35 -5.78 10.48
C ASP A 39 -3.40 -4.68 10.75
N ALA A 40 -3.02 -3.60 11.43
CA ALA A 40 -3.89 -2.44 11.63
C ALA A 40 -4.20 -1.74 10.29
N LEU A 41 -3.18 -1.55 9.44
CA LEU A 41 -3.32 -0.99 8.11
C LEU A 41 -4.22 -1.85 7.20
N VAL A 42 -4.07 -3.18 7.24
CA VAL A 42 -4.93 -4.11 6.51
C VAL A 42 -6.37 -4.02 6.98
N ARG A 43 -6.65 -3.99 8.30
CA ARG A 43 -8.01 -3.82 8.83
C ARG A 43 -8.65 -2.49 8.40
N MET A 44 -7.87 -1.41 8.40
CA MET A 44 -8.31 -0.10 7.90
C MET A 44 -8.65 -0.15 6.40
N ALA A 45 -7.78 -0.75 5.60
CA ALA A 45 -8.00 -0.98 4.17
C ALA A 45 -9.23 -1.85 3.88
N GLN A 46 -9.47 -2.92 4.64
CA GLN A 46 -10.69 -3.75 4.51
C GLN A 46 -11.96 -2.92 4.71
N SER A 47 -11.99 -2.04 5.72
CA SER A 47 -13.10 -1.10 5.96
C SER A 47 -13.27 -0.12 4.79
N CYS A 48 -12.16 0.43 4.29
CA CYS A 48 -12.18 1.36 3.16
C CYS A 48 -12.64 0.71 1.83
N VAL A 49 -12.23 -0.54 1.54
CA VAL A 49 -12.73 -1.31 0.39
C VAL A 49 -14.26 -1.35 0.38
N ILE A 50 -14.88 -1.63 1.54
CA ILE A 50 -16.34 -1.65 1.68
C ILE A 50 -16.92 -0.24 1.53
N LYS A 51 -16.40 0.74 2.28
CA LYS A 51 -16.92 2.12 2.36
C LYS A 51 -16.96 2.82 1.00
N VAL A 52 -15.95 2.63 0.16
CA VAL A 52 -15.82 3.32 -1.14
C VAL A 52 -15.92 2.40 -2.36
N ARG A 53 -16.20 1.11 -2.14
CA ARG A 53 -16.28 0.06 -3.19
C ARG A 53 -15.00 -0.03 -4.05
N ALA A 54 -13.84 0.07 -3.42
CA ALA A 54 -12.54 0.03 -4.09
C ALA A 54 -12.28 -1.34 -4.73
N THR A 55 -11.86 -1.36 -6.00
CA THR A 55 -11.55 -2.58 -6.73
C THR A 55 -10.19 -3.17 -6.32
N PRO A 56 -9.89 -4.45 -6.64
CA PRO A 56 -8.55 -5.00 -6.43
C PRO A 56 -7.43 -4.19 -7.10
N LYS A 57 -7.71 -3.58 -8.26
CA LYS A 57 -6.78 -2.69 -8.96
C LYS A 57 -6.50 -1.42 -8.13
N ASP A 58 -7.55 -0.83 -7.56
CA ASP A 58 -7.44 0.39 -6.76
C ASP A 58 -6.62 0.15 -5.48
N VAL A 59 -6.89 -0.95 -4.77
CA VAL A 59 -6.16 -1.32 -3.56
C VAL A 59 -4.70 -1.65 -3.85
N ARG A 60 -4.43 -2.39 -4.94
CA ARG A 60 -3.06 -2.66 -5.38
C ARG A 60 -2.31 -1.35 -5.64
N ALA A 61 -2.90 -0.48 -6.46
CA ALA A 61 -2.27 0.79 -6.86
C ALA A 61 -1.85 1.62 -5.62
N TYR A 62 -2.75 1.71 -4.62
CA TYR A 62 -2.45 2.39 -3.37
C TYR A 62 -1.23 1.82 -2.62
N PHE A 63 -1.13 0.49 -2.47
CA PHE A 63 0.00 -0.13 -1.77
C PHE A 63 1.31 -0.17 -2.58
N THR A 64 1.25 -0.07 -3.91
CA THR A 64 2.42 -0.09 -4.80
C THR A 64 2.81 1.30 -5.31
N ASN A 65 2.45 2.37 -4.58
CA ASN A 65 2.72 3.78 -4.91
C ASN A 65 2.36 4.17 -6.36
N SER A 66 1.28 3.59 -6.90
CA SER A 66 0.79 3.84 -8.25
C SER A 66 -0.49 4.67 -8.20
N SER A 67 -0.61 5.70 -9.04
CA SER A 67 -1.73 6.65 -8.94
C SER A 67 -3.09 6.02 -9.25
N PRO A 68 -4.10 6.18 -8.38
CA PRO A 68 -5.44 5.65 -8.60
C PRO A 68 -6.22 6.51 -9.60
N VAL A 69 -6.26 6.07 -10.87
CA VAL A 69 -7.03 6.75 -11.94
C VAL A 69 -8.55 6.66 -11.79
N SER A 70 -9.05 5.79 -10.90
CA SER A 70 -10.49 5.59 -10.69
C SER A 70 -11.01 6.43 -9.54
N ARG A 71 -12.29 6.83 -9.60
CA ARG A 71 -12.94 7.56 -8.52
C ARG A 71 -12.97 6.75 -7.21
N SER A 72 -13.16 5.44 -7.30
CA SER A 72 -13.14 4.53 -6.14
C SER A 72 -11.75 4.44 -5.51
N GLY A 73 -10.68 4.48 -6.30
CA GLY A 73 -9.30 4.51 -5.81
C GLY A 73 -8.88 5.85 -5.19
N GLN A 74 -9.28 6.97 -5.79
CA GLN A 74 -9.10 8.30 -5.17
C GLN A 74 -9.79 8.36 -3.80
N CYS A 75 -11.04 7.90 -3.72
CA CYS A 75 -11.77 7.84 -2.47
C CYS A 75 -11.23 6.76 -1.49
N PHE A 76 -10.50 5.75 -1.99
CA PHE A 76 -9.79 4.79 -1.14
C PHE A 76 -8.62 5.46 -0.42
N ALA A 77 -7.81 6.23 -1.15
CA ALA A 77 -6.75 7.06 -0.54
C ALA A 77 -7.32 8.03 0.50
N ALA A 78 -8.43 8.72 0.19
CA ALA A 78 -9.13 9.55 1.18
C ALA A 78 -9.55 8.76 2.41
N CYS A 79 -10.18 7.60 2.23
CA CYS A 79 -10.61 6.79 3.37
C CYS A 79 -9.43 6.34 4.24
N MET A 80 -8.30 5.94 3.64
CA MET A 80 -7.11 5.51 4.39
C MET A 80 -6.48 6.66 5.20
N LEU A 81 -6.39 7.85 4.62
CA LEU A 81 -5.83 9.03 5.27
C LEU A 81 -6.81 9.68 6.27
N GLU A 82 -8.12 9.59 6.04
CA GLU A 82 -9.18 9.97 6.99
C GLU A 82 -9.21 9.06 8.22
N GLN A 83 -9.19 7.74 8.03
CA GLN A 83 -9.27 6.76 9.13
C GLN A 83 -8.01 6.72 10.01
N SER A 84 -6.90 7.31 9.53
CA SER A 84 -5.64 7.47 10.28
C SER A 84 -5.44 8.89 10.82
N ASP A 85 -6.47 9.75 10.75
CA ASP A 85 -6.46 11.17 11.12
C ASP A 85 -5.38 12.03 10.41
N VAL A 86 -4.72 11.49 9.37
CA VAL A 86 -3.73 12.20 8.55
C VAL A 86 -4.41 13.27 7.69
N ILE A 87 -5.64 13.04 7.24
CA ILE A 87 -6.51 14.07 6.66
C ILE A 87 -7.75 14.19 7.53
N ASN A 88 -7.99 15.38 8.08
CA ASN A 88 -9.21 15.68 8.82
C ASN A 88 -9.81 17.01 8.34
N HIS A 89 -11.11 17.00 7.99
CA HIS A 89 -11.83 18.13 7.41
C HIS A 89 -11.07 18.87 6.28
N GLY A 90 -10.44 18.10 5.38
CA GLY A 90 -9.67 18.64 4.24
C GLY A 90 -8.29 19.20 4.60
N LYS A 91 -7.84 19.08 5.86
CA LYS A 91 -6.51 19.52 6.31
C LYS A 91 -5.60 18.33 6.58
N VAL A 92 -4.36 18.40 6.11
CA VAL A 92 -3.34 17.37 6.34
C VAL A 92 -2.64 17.60 7.69
N ASN A 93 -2.69 16.61 8.57
CA ASN A 93 -1.88 16.53 9.78
C ASN A 93 -0.50 15.94 9.46
N ARG A 94 0.43 16.80 9.01
CA ARG A 94 1.79 16.41 8.63
C ARG A 94 2.57 15.77 9.78
N GLU A 95 2.39 16.26 11.01
CA GLU A 95 3.11 15.76 12.19
C GLU A 95 2.69 14.33 12.52
N LEU A 96 1.39 14.03 12.43
CA LEU A 96 0.87 12.67 12.58
C LEU A 96 1.36 11.74 11.47
N LEU A 97 1.38 12.18 10.21
CA LEU A 97 1.94 11.39 9.10
C LEU A 97 3.41 11.02 9.33
N VAL A 98 4.24 12.00 9.73
CA VAL A 98 5.65 11.79 10.09
C VAL A 98 5.79 10.86 11.30
N HIS A 99 4.91 11.00 12.30
CA HIS A 99 4.87 10.13 13.47
C HIS A 99 4.55 8.68 13.10
N LEU A 100 3.49 8.43 12.35
CA LEU A 100 3.07 7.10 11.90
C LEU A 100 4.19 6.40 11.12
N ALA A 101 4.81 7.10 10.16
CA ALA A 101 5.96 6.58 9.43
C ALA A 101 7.16 6.23 10.35
N SER A 102 7.36 7.00 11.43
CA SER A 102 8.42 6.77 12.41
C SER A 102 8.23 5.56 13.31
N LEU A 103 6.99 5.09 13.49
CA LEU A 103 6.70 3.88 14.25
C LEU A 103 7.26 2.63 13.55
N VAL A 104 7.23 2.61 12.21
CA VAL A 104 7.70 1.50 11.37
C VAL A 104 9.17 1.68 10.96
N ASN A 105 9.56 2.88 10.49
CA ASN A 105 10.90 3.12 9.94
C ASN A 105 11.93 3.57 10.99
N GLY A 106 11.50 3.93 12.19
CA GLY A 106 12.34 4.55 13.23
C GLY A 106 12.53 6.06 13.03
N LYS A 107 12.45 6.82 14.15
CA LYS A 107 12.42 8.29 14.19
C LYS A 107 13.54 9.02 13.43
N ASN A 108 14.75 8.47 13.45
CA ASN A 108 15.93 9.11 12.86
C ASN A 108 16.28 8.59 11.46
N SER A 109 15.42 7.75 10.85
CA SER A 109 15.68 7.13 9.55
C SER A 109 15.73 8.14 8.41
N ARG A 110 16.43 7.76 7.33
CA ARG A 110 16.46 8.55 6.08
C ARG A 110 15.04 8.81 5.55
N VAL A 111 14.19 7.79 5.60
CA VAL A 111 12.78 7.83 5.14
C VAL A 111 11.97 8.87 5.91
N VAL A 112 12.00 8.85 7.25
CA VAL A 112 11.22 9.79 8.08
C VAL A 112 11.67 11.24 7.87
N ARG A 113 12.99 11.48 7.75
CA ARG A 113 13.51 12.83 7.45
C ARG A 113 13.10 13.32 6.06
N LYS A 114 13.13 12.44 5.05
CA LYS A 114 12.69 12.75 3.68
C LYS A 114 11.19 13.07 3.65
N LEU A 115 10.38 12.23 4.30
CA LEU A 115 8.94 12.46 4.48
C LEU A 115 8.66 13.82 5.11
N ASN A 116 9.35 14.21 6.18
CA ASN A 116 9.10 15.51 6.82
C ASN A 116 9.30 16.71 5.86
N THR A 117 10.25 16.61 4.92
CA THR A 117 10.44 17.63 3.86
C THR A 117 9.37 17.52 2.77
N VAL A 118 9.16 16.32 2.21
CA VAL A 118 8.24 16.09 1.07
C VAL A 118 6.78 16.34 1.46
N SER A 119 6.37 15.90 2.64
CA SER A 119 5.00 16.12 3.14
C SER A 119 4.66 17.59 3.41
N ARG A 120 5.66 18.49 3.45
CA ARG A 120 5.46 19.94 3.39
C ARG A 120 5.30 20.43 1.96
N LEU A 121 6.16 20.00 1.03
CA LEU A 121 6.09 20.31 -0.40
C LEU A 121 4.70 19.97 -0.98
N CYS A 122 4.18 18.78 -0.64
CA CYS A 122 2.90 18.31 -1.17
C CYS A 122 1.66 19.03 -0.62
N LEU A 123 1.80 20.00 0.30
CA LEU A 123 0.65 20.82 0.69
C LEU A 123 0.24 21.79 -0.43
N ASP A 124 1.21 22.25 -1.21
CA ASP A 124 1.00 23.19 -2.32
C ASP A 124 0.22 22.51 -3.46
N SER A 125 0.33 21.18 -3.63
CA SER A 125 -0.39 20.42 -4.67
C SER A 125 -1.89 20.25 -4.41
N ILE A 126 -2.37 20.58 -3.20
CA ILE A 126 -3.78 20.45 -2.79
C ILE A 126 -4.45 21.76 -2.42
N GLU A 127 -3.79 22.90 -2.67
CA GLU A 127 -4.37 24.22 -2.39
C GLU A 127 -5.66 24.43 -3.20
N GLY A 128 -6.69 24.98 -2.54
CA GLY A 128 -8.01 25.24 -3.15
C GLY A 128 -8.88 24.00 -3.42
N MET A 129 -8.40 22.78 -3.16
CA MET A 129 -9.19 21.57 -3.38
C MET A 129 -10.28 21.38 -2.32
N SER A 130 -11.53 21.22 -2.77
CA SER A 130 -12.69 20.97 -1.91
C SER A 130 -13.16 19.51 -1.93
N ASP A 131 -12.89 18.78 -3.03
CA ASP A 131 -13.25 17.37 -3.12
C ASP A 131 -12.27 16.49 -2.34
N ARG A 132 -12.77 15.85 -1.28
CA ARG A 132 -11.95 15.02 -0.37
C ARG A 132 -11.18 13.89 -1.06
N CYS A 133 -11.74 13.32 -2.13
CA CYS A 133 -11.11 12.19 -2.84
C CYS A 133 -10.00 12.67 -3.76
N GLN A 134 -10.21 13.77 -4.48
CA GLN A 134 -9.18 14.43 -5.27
C GLN A 134 -8.05 14.94 -4.38
N LEU A 135 -8.36 15.68 -3.31
CA LEU A 135 -7.39 16.20 -2.34
C LEU A 135 -6.49 15.08 -1.80
N ALA A 136 -7.08 14.00 -1.31
CA ALA A 136 -6.30 12.89 -0.77
C ALA A 136 -5.48 12.14 -1.83
N SER A 137 -6.02 11.96 -3.05
CA SER A 137 -5.26 11.33 -4.15
C SER A 137 -4.08 12.21 -4.53
N THR A 138 -4.29 13.49 -4.84
CA THR A 138 -3.21 14.40 -5.26
C THR A 138 -2.13 14.58 -4.20
N TYR A 139 -2.51 14.59 -2.90
CA TYR A 139 -1.54 14.56 -1.83
C TYR A 139 -0.70 13.27 -1.84
N ASN A 140 -1.37 12.10 -1.92
CA ASN A 140 -0.73 10.79 -1.94
C ASN A 140 0.15 10.58 -3.18
N ASP A 141 -0.29 11.05 -4.35
CA ASP A 141 0.43 11.00 -5.61
C ASP A 141 1.71 11.84 -5.54
N CYS A 142 1.64 13.07 -5.02
CA CYS A 142 2.83 13.89 -4.78
C CYS A 142 3.81 13.23 -3.79
N LEU A 143 3.33 12.59 -2.71
CA LEU A 143 4.19 11.81 -1.81
C LEU A 143 4.90 10.67 -2.55
N ASN A 144 4.17 9.93 -3.40
CA ASN A 144 4.69 8.78 -4.15
C ASN A 144 5.76 9.19 -5.18
N GLU A 145 5.51 10.22 -5.97
CA GLU A 145 6.45 10.76 -6.96
C GLU A 145 7.78 11.18 -6.33
N ASN A 146 7.72 11.74 -5.11
CA ASN A 146 8.89 12.21 -4.37
C ASN A 146 9.50 11.14 -3.46
N MET A 147 8.79 10.04 -3.17
CA MET A 147 9.22 8.99 -2.23
C MET A 147 8.79 7.57 -2.64
N ILE A 148 9.60 6.96 -3.47
CA ILE A 148 9.53 5.52 -3.80
C ILE A 148 9.69 4.62 -2.55
N GLU A 149 10.29 5.12 -1.46
CA GLU A 149 10.60 4.34 -0.26
C GLU A 149 9.37 3.92 0.59
N PHE A 150 8.16 4.40 0.25
CA PHE A 150 6.92 4.00 0.92
C PHE A 150 6.16 2.86 0.21
N ALA A 151 6.59 2.45 -0.98
CA ALA A 151 5.96 1.37 -1.71
C ALA A 151 6.13 0.05 -0.96
N PHE A 152 5.05 -0.72 -0.81
CA PHE A 152 5.17 -2.07 -0.28
C PHE A 152 5.85 -3.00 -1.29
N PRO A 153 6.70 -3.94 -0.83
CA PRO A 153 7.11 -5.07 -1.64
C PRO A 153 5.89 -5.74 -2.28
N LEU A 154 6.00 -6.12 -3.55
CA LEU A 154 4.85 -6.57 -4.35
C LEU A 154 4.15 -7.78 -3.72
N ASP A 155 4.90 -8.71 -3.14
CA ASP A 155 4.40 -9.87 -2.40
C ASP A 155 3.55 -9.48 -1.17
N ILE A 156 3.97 -8.46 -0.43
CA ILE A 156 3.23 -7.92 0.73
C ILE A 156 1.98 -7.17 0.27
N ALA A 157 2.07 -6.42 -0.82
CA ALA A 157 0.92 -5.76 -1.44
C ALA A 157 -0.10 -6.79 -1.98
N GLU A 158 0.37 -7.88 -2.61
CA GLU A 158 -0.48 -9.00 -3.06
C GLU A 158 -1.18 -9.69 -1.88
N GLU A 159 -0.46 -9.99 -0.80
CA GLU A 159 -1.04 -10.62 0.39
C GLU A 159 -2.06 -9.68 1.08
N ALA A 160 -1.78 -8.37 1.14
CA ALA A 160 -2.74 -7.39 1.62
C ALA A 160 -4.01 -7.36 0.74
N VAL A 161 -3.86 -7.31 -0.59
CA VAL A 161 -4.98 -7.38 -1.56
C VAL A 161 -5.77 -8.68 -1.39
N ARG A 162 -5.11 -9.83 -1.19
CA ARG A 162 -5.75 -11.14 -0.99
C ARG A 162 -6.62 -11.18 0.28
N LYS A 163 -6.27 -10.43 1.32
CA LYS A 163 -7.04 -10.31 2.58
C LYS A 163 -8.28 -9.40 2.47
N MET A 164 -8.54 -8.75 1.33
CA MET A 164 -9.64 -7.77 1.21
C MET A 164 -11.02 -8.42 0.94
N PRO A 165 -12.11 -7.84 1.46
CA PRO A 165 -13.46 -8.41 1.37
C PRO A 165 -14.15 -8.09 0.03
N PHE A 166 -13.46 -8.26 -1.11
CA PHE A 166 -13.99 -7.88 -2.42
C PHE A 166 -15.31 -8.58 -2.79
N HIS A 167 -15.56 -9.76 -2.25
CA HIS A 167 -16.81 -10.50 -2.40
C HIS A 167 -18.04 -9.75 -1.84
N LEU A 168 -17.87 -8.83 -0.88
CA LEU A 168 -18.95 -8.02 -0.31
C LEU A 168 -19.35 -6.83 -1.19
N ILE A 169 -18.44 -6.36 -2.06
CA ILE A 169 -18.67 -5.18 -2.90
C ILE A 169 -19.04 -5.52 -4.34
N GLN A 170 -18.84 -6.77 -4.79
CA GLN A 170 -19.26 -7.16 -6.13
C GLN A 170 -20.78 -6.95 -6.28
N PRO A 171 -21.25 -6.32 -7.37
CA PRO A 171 -22.67 -6.29 -7.63
C PRO A 171 -23.15 -7.73 -7.73
N LYS A 172 -24.21 -8.09 -6.99
CA LYS A 172 -24.92 -9.36 -7.20
C LYS A 172 -25.19 -9.45 -8.70
N ARG A 173 -24.56 -10.39 -9.39
CA ARG A 173 -24.98 -10.75 -10.75
C ARG A 173 -26.40 -11.25 -10.60
N ILE A 174 -27.37 -10.38 -10.86
CA ILE A 174 -28.75 -10.80 -11.10
C ILE A 174 -28.63 -11.68 -12.33
N LEU A 175 -28.66 -12.99 -12.11
CA LEU A 175 -28.72 -13.98 -13.16
C LEU A 175 -30.11 -13.87 -13.76
N VAL A 176 -30.33 -12.86 -14.60
CA VAL A 176 -31.58 -12.68 -15.35
C VAL A 176 -31.79 -13.98 -16.11
N PRO A 177 -32.84 -14.77 -15.80
CA PRO A 177 -33.08 -16.05 -16.45
C PRO A 177 -33.08 -15.86 -17.96
N LEU A 178 -32.46 -16.77 -18.70
CA LEU A 178 -32.22 -16.61 -20.14
C LEU A 178 -33.54 -16.34 -20.92
N HIS A 179 -34.66 -16.84 -20.39
CA HIS A 179 -36.02 -16.63 -20.88
C HIS A 179 -36.50 -15.16 -20.91
N LEU A 180 -35.95 -14.26 -20.09
CA LEU A 180 -36.40 -12.86 -20.01
C LEU A 180 -35.69 -11.92 -21.00
N ARG A 181 -34.64 -12.39 -21.70
CA ARG A 181 -33.91 -11.56 -22.70
C ARG A 181 -34.71 -11.26 -23.98
N GLY A 182 -35.82 -11.96 -24.22
CA GLY A 182 -36.62 -11.82 -25.45
C GLY A 182 -37.67 -10.69 -25.45
N ILE A 183 -37.98 -10.08 -24.30
CA ILE A 183 -39.13 -9.18 -24.17
C ILE A 183 -38.74 -7.70 -24.38
N HIS A 184 -37.53 -7.30 -23.99
CA HIS A 184 -37.13 -5.89 -24.00
C HIS A 184 -36.88 -5.28 -25.39
N THR A 185 -36.68 -6.10 -26.43
CA THR A 185 -36.38 -5.63 -27.80
C THR A 185 -37.59 -5.10 -28.56
N ARG A 186 -38.82 -5.27 -28.05
CA ARG A 186 -40.05 -4.80 -28.73
C ARG A 186 -40.51 -3.39 -28.36
N PHE A 187 -39.91 -2.75 -27.36
CA PHE A 187 -40.37 -1.43 -26.87
C PHE A 187 -39.61 -0.21 -27.44
N LEU A 188 -38.64 -0.42 -28.33
CA LEU A 188 -37.80 0.65 -28.92
C LEU A 188 -38.13 0.99 -30.40
N LEU A 189 -39.28 0.51 -30.91
CA LEU A 189 -39.76 0.80 -32.28
C LEU A 189 -41.20 1.36 -32.29
N ALA A 190 -41.59 2.08 -31.24
CA ALA A 190 -42.90 2.72 -31.15
C ALA A 190 -42.86 4.04 -30.34
N LYS A 191 -42.10 5.02 -30.84
CA LYS A 191 -42.35 6.47 -30.72
C LYS A 191 -41.38 7.26 -31.60
#